data_AF-K9VID2-F1
#
_entry.id   AF-K9VID2-F1
#
_cell.length_a   1.000
_cell.length_b   1.000
_cell.length_c   1.000
_cell.angle_alpha   90.00
_cell.angle_beta   90.00
_cell.angle_gamma   90.00
#
_symmetry.space_group_name_H-M   'P 1'
#
loop_
_entity.id
_entity.type
_entity.pdbx_description
1 polymer ?
#
loop_
_entity_poly.entity_id
_entity_poly.type
_entity_poly.pdbx_seq_one_letter_code
_entity_poly.pdbx_strand_id
1 'polypeptide(L)' 'MDITEQFGKKVRHFRKLRNLSQDRLAELSELHRTYIGSVERGERNITLLNASKIAKALSVSLAELVTDDD' A
#
# COMPACT_ATOMS: atom_id res chain seq x y z
N MET A 1 -15.19 7.42 -3.46
CA MET A 1 -14.06 6.47 -3.47
C MET A 1 -14.06 5.83 -2.10
N ASP A 2 -14.12 4.51 -2.02
CA ASP A 2 -14.10 3.82 -0.72
C ASP A 2 -12.69 3.91 -0.09
N ILE A 3 -12.58 3.76 1.23
CA ILE A 3 -11.31 3.81 1.98
C ILE A 3 -10.26 2.85 1.41
N THR A 4 -10.69 1.69 0.93
CA THR A 4 -9.81 0.68 0.31
C THR A 4 -9.18 1.18 -0.99
N GLU A 5 -9.95 1.88 -1.83
CA GLU A 5 -9.48 2.51 -3.07
C GLU A 5 -8.54 3.69 -2.77
N GLN A 6 -8.83 4.49 -1.73
CA GLN A 6 -7.96 5.59 -1.29
C GLN A 6 -6.60 5.08 -0.85
N PHE A 7 -6.61 4.10 0.07
CA PHE A 7 -5.40 3.45 0.55
C PHE A 7 -4.59 2.85 -0.60
N GLY A 8 -5.24 2.10 -1.49
CA GLY A 8 -4.60 1.48 -2.65
C GLY A 8 -3.91 2.49 -3.56
N LYS A 9 -4.55 3.65 -3.82
CA LYS A 9 -3.97 4.74 -4.60
C LYS A 9 -2.73 5.34 -3.92
N LYS A 10 -2.77 5.59 -2.61
CA LYS A 10 -1.62 6.13 -1.86
C LYS A 10 -0.45 5.14 -1.83
N VAL A 11 -0.71 3.85 -1.61
CA VAL A 11 0.30 2.78 -1.72
C VAL A 11 0.97 2.81 -3.09
N ARG A 12 0.17 2.84 -4.16
CA ARG A 12 0.69 2.88 -5.54
C ARG A 12 1.50 4.15 -5.80
N HIS A 13 1.05 5.29 -5.30
CA HIS A 13 1.73 6.57 -5.42
C HIS A 13 3.12 6.53 -4.79
N PHE A 14 3.21 6.17 -3.50
CA PHE A 14 4.48 6.10 -2.78
C PHE A 14 5.41 5.00 -3.30
N ARG A 15 4.86 3.87 -3.78
CA ARG A 15 5.64 2.82 -4.43
C ARG A 15 6.34 3.35 -5.69
N LYS A 16 5.60 4.07 -6.53
CA LYS A 16 6.15 4.68 -7.76
C LYS A 16 7.17 5.77 -7.45
N LEU A 17 6.91 6.64 -6.46
CA LEU A 17 7.87 7.65 -6.03
C LEU A 17 9.22 7.05 -5.61
N ARG A 18 9.20 5.82 -5.06
CA ARG A 18 10.39 5.07 -4.65
C ARG A 18 10.96 4.15 -5.72
N ASN A 19 10.45 4.23 -6.96
CA ASN A 19 10.86 3.37 -8.07
C ASN A 19 10.79 1.87 -7.78
N LEU A 20 9.85 1.45 -6.94
CA LEU A 20 9.67 0.05 -6.58
C LEU A 20 8.70 -0.64 -7.55
N SER A 21 9.02 -1.86 -7.99
CA SER A 21 8.04 -2.75 -8.61
C SER A 21 7.08 -3.31 -7.56
N GLN A 22 5.95 -3.88 -7.99
CA GLN A 22 5.05 -4.59 -7.06
C GLN A 22 5.74 -5.80 -6.41
N ASP A 23 6.60 -6.49 -7.16
CA ASP A 23 7.45 -7.58 -6.65
C ASP A 23 8.37 -7.08 -5.54
N ARG A 24 9.04 -5.95 -5.75
CA ARG A 24 9.97 -5.41 -4.76
C ARG A 24 9.24 -4.94 -3.51
N LEU A 25 8.07 -4.31 -3.64
CA LEU A 25 7.26 -3.94 -2.48
C LEU A 25 6.76 -5.18 -1.72
N ALA A 26 6.35 -6.23 -2.43
CA ALA A 26 5.94 -7.49 -1.86
C ALA A 26 7.06 -8.14 -1.03
N GLU A 27 8.28 -8.20 -1.58
CA GLU A 27 9.47 -8.68 -0.88
C GLU A 27 9.74 -7.87 0.41
N LEU A 28 9.79 -6.54 0.30
CA LEU A 28 10.09 -5.65 1.43
C LEU A 28 9.02 -5.66 2.53
N SER A 29 7.77 -5.95 2.17
CA SER A 29 6.64 -6.03 3.12
C SER A 29 6.35 -7.44 3.60
N GLU A 30 7.09 -8.45 3.13
CA GLU A 30 6.83 -9.88 3.39
C GLU A 30 5.39 -10.29 3.01
N LEU A 31 4.91 -9.78 1.88
CA LEU A 31 3.58 -10.05 1.33
C LEU A 31 3.70 -10.65 -0.07
N HIS A 32 2.63 -11.29 -0.54
CA HIS A 32 2.62 -11.82 -1.90
C HIS A 32 2.41 -10.70 -2.94
N ARG A 33 3.12 -10.74 -4.07
CA ARG A 33 2.99 -9.77 -5.18
C ARG A 33 1.54 -9.55 -5.61
N THR A 34 0.77 -10.63 -5.74
CA THR A 34 -0.65 -10.55 -6.14
C THR A 34 -1.51 -9.85 -5.07
N TYR A 35 -1.16 -10.01 -3.79
CA TYR A 35 -1.81 -9.29 -2.70
C TYR A 35 -1.55 -7.79 -2.79
N ILE A 36 -0.29 -7.37 -2.98
CA ILE A 36 0.07 -5.97 -3.24
C ILE A 36 -0.73 -5.41 -4.42
N GLY A 37 -0.78 -6.14 -5.54
CA GLY A 37 -1.57 -5.72 -6.70
C GLY A 37 -3.06 -5.52 -6.38
N SER A 38 -3.67 -6.44 -5.63
CA SER A 38 -5.08 -6.32 -5.22
C SER A 38 -5.32 -5.17 -4.23
N VAL A 39 -4.37 -4.89 -3.35
CA VAL A 39 -4.42 -3.73 -2.45
C VAL A 39 -4.36 -2.43 -3.25
N GLU A 40 -3.45 -2.30 -4.22
CA GLU A 40 -3.34 -1.09 -5.06
C GLU A 40 -4.57 -0.80 -5.91
N ARG A 41 -5.40 -1.82 -6.17
CA ARG A 41 -6.67 -1.69 -6.89
C ARG A 41 -7.89 -1.51 -5.97
N GLY A 42 -7.70 -1.47 -4.65
CA GLY A 42 -8.80 -1.38 -3.68
C GLY A 42 -9.63 -2.67 -3.53
N GLU A 43 -9.18 -3.80 -4.06
CA GLU A 43 -9.94 -5.07 -4.06
C GLU A 43 -9.85 -5.82 -2.72
N ARG A 44 -9.11 -5.28 -1.74
CA ARG A 44 -8.90 -5.93 -0.43
C ARG A 44 -9.27 -4.99 0.70
N ASN A 45 -10.09 -5.51 1.60
CA ASN A 45 -10.15 -5.00 2.97
C ASN A 45 -8.88 -5.46 3.71
N ILE A 46 -7.84 -4.63 3.64
CA ILE A 46 -6.53 -4.92 4.22
C ILE A 46 -6.59 -4.84 5.76
N THR A 47 -5.91 -5.75 6.45
CA THR A 47 -5.78 -5.68 7.91
C THR A 47 -4.78 -4.61 8.31
N LEU A 48 -4.93 -4.06 9.51
CA LEU A 48 -4.02 -3.04 10.04
C LEU A 48 -2.54 -3.52 10.07
N LEU A 49 -2.32 -4.80 10.37
CA LEU A 49 -0.97 -5.41 10.37
C LEU A 49 -0.33 -5.38 8.98
N ASN A 50 -1.06 -5.75 7.93
CA ASN A 50 -0.53 -5.73 6.57
C ASN A 50 -0.36 -4.30 6.05
N ALA A 51 -1.28 -3.40 6.42
CA ALA A 51 -1.13 -1.98 6.09
C ALA A 51 0.14 -1.38 6.72
N SER A 52 0.41 -1.71 7.99
CA SER A 52 1.64 -1.31 8.69
C SER A 52 2.91 -1.88 8.04
N LYS A 53 2.89 -3.16 7.62
CA LYS A 53 4.01 -3.77 6.84
C LYS A 53 4.28 -3.01 5.55
N ILE A 54 3.23 -2.65 4.80
CA ILE A 54 3.35 -1.87 3.56
C ILE A 54 3.90 -0.47 3.85
N ALA A 55 3.38 0.23 4.87
CA ALA A 55 3.86 1.55 5.25
C ALA A 55 5.37 1.53 5.59
N LYS A 56 5.80 0.54 6.38
CA LYS A 56 7.21 0.33 6.73
C LYS A 56 8.07 0.04 5.49
N ALA A 57 7.62 -0.85 4.61
CA ALA A 57 8.31 -1.17 3.36
C ALA A 57 8.43 0.05 2.43
N LEU A 58 7.42 0.93 2.46
CA LEU A 58 7.41 2.20 1.77
C LEU A 58 8.10 3.31 2.56
N SER A 59 8.68 3.09 3.74
CA SER A 59 9.31 4.17 4.54
C SER A 59 8.42 5.42 4.68
N VAL A 60 7.14 5.21 4.98
CA VAL A 60 6.16 6.24 5.34
C VAL A 60 5.44 5.84 6.62
N SER A 61 4.81 6.80 7.29
CA SER A 61 3.87 6.50 8.36
C SER A 61 2.61 5.83 7.80
N LEU A 62 1.92 5.04 8.62
CA LEU A 62 0.62 4.49 8.22
C LEU A 62 -0.41 5.60 7.98
N ALA A 63 -0.34 6.70 8.74
CA ALA A 63 -1.20 7.86 8.60
C ALA A 63 -1.17 8.43 7.17
N GLU A 64 0.02 8.57 6.58
CA GLU A 64 0.19 9.04 5.20
C GLU A 64 -0.53 8.16 4.15
N LEU A 65 -0.85 6.90 4.48
CA LEU A 65 -1.60 6.01 3.59
C LEU A 65 -3.12 6.05 3.80
N VAL A 66 -3.60 6.65 4.89
CA VAL A 66 -5.02 6.66 5.29
C VAL A 66 -5.61 8.06 5.48
N THR A 67 -4.80 9.12 5.37
CA THR A 67 -5.34 10.49 5.39
C THR A 67 -6.23 10.73 4.17
N ASP A 68 -7.29 11.50 4.35
CA ASP A 68 -8.02 12.07 3.21
C ASP A 68 -7.21 13.25 2.65
N ASP A 69 -7.24 13.42 1.34
CA ASP A 69 -6.73 14.61 0.67
C ASP A 69 -7.92 15.58 0.57
N ASP A 70 -8.17 16.34 1.65
CA ASP A 70 -9.21 17.40 1.70
C ASP A 70 -9.00 18.47 0.62
#